data_AF-A0AAV6B2Y4-F1
#
_entry.id   AF-A0AAV6B2Y4-F1
#
_cell.length_a   1.000
_cell.length_b   1.000
_cell.length_c   1.000
_cell.angle_alpha   90.00
_cell.angle_beta   90.00
_cell.angle_gamma   90.00
#
_symmetry.space_group_name_H-M   'P 1'
#
loop_
_entity.id
_entity.type
_entity.pdbx_description
1 polymer ?
#
loop_
_entity_poly.entity_id
_entity_poly.type
_entity_poly.pdbx_seq_one_letter_code
_entity_poly.pdbx_strand_id
1 'polypeptide(L)'
;IMLRGNKAWLFKESDSPLLGWEVYARKEQFFDETGIALVANATKSSKTDQSKSQDENAYSDPPIYFALESFLANTELIANAVEDFVSTFDPKDTKALQEYLAGIQKNKLPAASYVEGYEAAVLVIKGNEAVAKKTTLKLDKELFEI
;
A
#
# COMPACT_ATOMS: atom_id res chain seq x y z
N ILE A 1 -22.47 4.67 10.29
CA ILE A 1 -21.12 4.08 10.12
C ILE A 1 -20.11 5.06 10.70
N MET A 2 -19.28 4.67 11.65
CA MET A 2 -18.22 5.51 12.21
C MET A 2 -16.86 5.02 11.71
N LEU A 3 -16.03 5.96 11.28
CA LEU A 3 -14.68 5.70 10.78
C LEU A 3 -13.67 6.32 11.75
N ARG A 4 -12.66 5.55 12.16
CA ARG A 4 -11.52 6.08 12.94
C ARG A 4 -10.24 5.41 12.48
N GLY A 5 -9.35 6.18 11.86
CA GLY A 5 -8.13 5.64 11.27
C GLY A 5 -8.46 4.56 10.24
N ASN A 6 -7.93 3.36 10.46
CA ASN A 6 -8.14 2.18 9.62
C ASN A 6 -9.30 1.28 10.07
N LYS A 7 -10.14 1.73 11.02
CA LYS A 7 -11.27 0.96 11.55
C LYS A 7 -12.60 1.59 11.21
N ALA A 8 -13.59 0.74 10.94
CA ALA A 8 -14.97 1.12 10.68
C ALA A 8 -15.91 0.30 11.56
N TRP A 9 -16.85 0.98 12.24
CA TRP A 9 -17.91 0.34 13.00
C TRP A 9 -19.27 0.63 12.37
N LEU A 10 -20.09 -0.42 12.25
CA LEU A 10 -21.51 -0.30 11.97
C LEU A 10 -22.26 -0.38 13.31
N PHE A 11 -23.12 0.59 13.55
CA PHE A 11 -24.06 0.57 14.66
C PHE A 11 -25.40 0.09 14.11
N LYS A 12 -26.02 -0.86 14.81
CA LYS A 12 -27.35 -1.35 14.48
C LYS A 12 -28.38 -0.40 15.11
N GLU A 13 -29.36 0.05 14.32
CA GLU A 13 -30.53 0.73 14.88
C GLU A 13 -31.38 -0.28 15.67
N SER A 14 -31.98 0.16 16.78
CA SER A 14 -32.61 -0.71 17.78
C SER A 14 -33.71 -1.65 17.25
N ASP A 15 -34.26 -1.38 16.06
CA ASP A 15 -35.43 -2.07 15.51
C ASP A 15 -35.23 -2.71 14.11
N SER A 16 -33.98 -2.85 13.63
CA SER A 16 -33.77 -3.45 12.31
C SER A 16 -33.93 -4.99 12.33
N PRO A 17 -34.85 -5.57 11.52
CA PRO A 17 -35.08 -7.01 11.47
C PRO A 17 -33.84 -7.78 11.01
N LEU A 18 -33.68 -9.00 11.53
CA LEU A 18 -32.55 -9.90 11.26
C LEU A 18 -32.68 -10.50 9.85
N LEU A 19 -32.31 -9.73 8.83
CA LEU A 19 -32.10 -10.27 7.48
C LEU A 19 -30.82 -11.10 7.53
N GLY A 20 -30.92 -12.42 7.29
CA GLY A 20 -29.87 -13.45 7.47
C GLY A 20 -28.57 -13.31 6.65
N TRP A 21 -28.18 -12.09 6.33
CA TRP A 21 -26.93 -11.64 5.73
C TRP A 21 -25.98 -11.04 6.78
N GLU A 22 -26.01 -11.55 8.01
CA GLU A 22 -25.03 -11.15 9.02
C GLU A 22 -23.64 -11.66 8.58
N VAL A 23 -22.90 -10.81 7.86
CA VAL A 23 -21.45 -10.90 7.75
C VAL A 23 -20.93 -11.08 9.17
N TYR A 24 -20.08 -12.07 9.42
CA TYR A 24 -19.50 -12.37 10.74
C TYR A 24 -18.68 -11.18 11.22
N ALA A 25 -19.39 -10.22 11.76
CA ALA A 25 -18.85 -8.98 12.19
C ALA A 25 -18.60 -9.14 13.69
N ARG A 26 -17.34 -8.99 14.09
CA ARG A 26 -16.92 -9.21 15.47
C ARG A 26 -17.67 -8.18 16.32
N LYS A 27 -18.37 -8.66 17.35
CA LYS A 27 -18.92 -7.80 18.40
C LYS A 27 -17.76 -7.31 19.23
N GLU A 28 -17.53 -6.01 19.22
CA GLU A 28 -16.50 -5.35 20.01
C GLU A 28 -17.19 -4.38 20.96
N GLN A 29 -16.86 -4.47 22.24
CA GLN A 29 -17.41 -3.54 23.23
C GLN A 29 -16.68 -2.20 23.10
N PHE A 30 -17.42 -1.15 22.76
CA PHE A 30 -16.89 0.21 22.61
C PHE A 30 -17.64 1.13 23.58
N PHE A 31 -16.99 1.48 24.69
CA PHE A 31 -17.63 2.20 25.80
C PHE A 31 -18.91 1.47 26.29
N ASP A 32 -20.04 2.18 26.37
CA ASP A 32 -21.32 1.64 26.87
C ASP A 32 -22.13 0.92 25.77
N GLU A 33 -21.63 0.89 24.53
CA GLU A 33 -22.32 0.30 23.39
C GLU A 33 -21.54 -0.89 22.79
N THR A 34 -22.28 -1.85 22.23
CA THR A 34 -21.67 -2.94 21.45
C THR A 34 -21.59 -2.54 19.98
N GLY A 35 -20.38 -2.29 19.50
CA GLY A 35 -20.10 -2.01 18.10
C GLY A 35 -19.91 -3.30 17.29
N ILE A 36 -20.25 -3.24 16.01
CA ILE A 36 -20.07 -4.35 15.07
C ILE A 36 -18.93 -3.97 14.10
N ALA A 37 -17.80 -4.67 14.19
CA ALA A 37 -16.63 -4.44 13.34
C ALA A 37 -16.61 -5.42 12.15
N LEU A 38 -16.48 -4.88 10.93
CA LEU A 38 -16.32 -5.66 9.71
C LEU A 38 -14.84 -5.96 9.50
N VAL A 39 -14.44 -7.23 9.63
CA VAL A 39 -13.09 -7.70 9.34
C VAL A 39 -13.09 -8.39 7.97
N ALA A 40 -12.18 -7.98 7.08
CA ALA A 40 -11.98 -8.65 5.80
C ALA A 40 -11.60 -10.14 6.02
N ASN A 41 -12.09 -11.04 5.16
CA ASN A 41 -11.96 -12.52 5.27
C ASN A 41 -12.77 -13.25 6.36
N ALA A 42 -13.76 -12.61 7.00
CA ALA A 42 -14.66 -13.27 7.96
C ALA A 42 -15.78 -14.13 7.31
N THR A 43 -15.62 -14.66 6.10
CA THR A 43 -16.65 -15.51 5.46
C THR A 43 -16.50 -16.97 5.88
N LYS A 44 -17.63 -17.68 6.06
CA LYS A 44 -17.65 -19.09 6.52
C LYS A 44 -17.03 -20.11 5.54
N SER A 45 -16.71 -19.71 4.31
CA SER A 45 -16.20 -20.62 3.27
C SER A 45 -14.71 -20.98 3.44
N SER A 46 -13.99 -20.33 4.36
CA SER A 46 -12.57 -20.62 4.64
C SER A 46 -12.35 -21.49 5.89
N LYS A 47 -13.39 -22.13 6.45
CA LYS A 47 -13.28 -23.05 7.60
C LYS A 47 -12.57 -24.39 7.29
N THR A 48 -11.91 -24.53 6.15
CA THR A 48 -11.07 -25.71 5.85
C THR A 48 -9.61 -25.50 6.24
N ASP A 49 -9.14 -24.25 6.37
CA ASP A 49 -7.79 -24.00 6.86
C ASP A 49 -7.84 -23.46 8.29
N GLN A 50 -7.50 -24.34 9.24
CA GLN A 50 -7.21 -23.99 10.63
C GLN A 50 -5.88 -23.22 10.74
N SER A 51 -5.70 -22.14 9.97
CA SER A 51 -4.73 -21.12 10.31
C SER A 51 -5.44 -20.10 11.19
N LYS A 52 -5.20 -20.25 12.50
CA LYS A 52 -5.26 -19.25 13.56
C LYS A 52 -6.13 -18.02 13.23
N SER A 53 -7.19 -17.85 14.01
CA SER A 53 -7.79 -16.54 14.26
C SER A 53 -6.67 -15.50 14.44
N GLN A 54 -6.38 -14.74 13.39
CA GLN A 54 -5.43 -13.65 13.47
C GLN A 54 -6.11 -12.53 14.26
N ASP A 55 -5.90 -12.56 15.58
CA ASP A 55 -5.79 -11.36 16.41
C ASP A 55 -4.50 -10.58 16.12
N GLU A 56 -3.74 -10.98 15.10
CA GLU A 56 -2.66 -10.17 14.53
C GLU A 56 -3.31 -8.92 13.93
N ASN A 57 -2.92 -7.76 14.43
CA ASN A 57 -3.22 -6.47 13.81
C ASN A 57 -3.12 -6.63 12.30
N ALA A 58 -4.22 -6.51 11.56
CA ALA A 58 -4.25 -6.56 10.09
C ALA A 58 -3.44 -5.41 9.42
N TYR A 59 -2.63 -4.72 10.21
CA TYR A 59 -1.80 -3.56 9.95
C TYR A 59 -0.58 -3.56 10.89
N SER A 60 0.01 -4.72 11.21
CA SER A 60 1.28 -4.71 11.98
C SER A 60 2.38 -3.96 11.22
N ASP A 61 2.35 -4.03 9.89
CA ASP A 61 3.37 -3.43 9.05
C ASP A 61 2.79 -2.21 8.30
N PRO A 62 3.22 -0.99 8.64
CA PRO A 62 2.76 0.20 7.93
C PRO A 62 3.29 0.20 6.48
N PRO A 63 2.64 0.88 5.52
CA PRO A 63 3.12 0.96 4.13
C PRO A 63 4.58 1.40 3.98
N ILE A 64 5.08 2.21 4.91
CA ILE A 64 6.48 2.65 4.96
C ILE A 64 7.46 1.50 5.24
N TYR A 65 7.04 0.48 5.98
CA TYR A 65 7.86 -0.70 6.25
C TYR A 65 8.20 -1.41 4.94
N PHE A 66 7.20 -1.72 4.11
CA PHE A 66 7.41 -2.38 2.81
C PHE A 66 8.23 -1.53 1.84
N ALA A 67 8.07 -0.19 1.89
CA ALA A 67 8.88 0.71 1.08
C ALA A 67 10.36 0.68 1.49
N LEU A 68 10.65 0.66 2.80
CA LEU A 68 12.01 0.59 3.34
C LEU A 68 12.65 -0.79 3.10
N GLU A 69 11.89 -1.87 3.24
CA GLU A 69 12.33 -3.23 2.92
C GLU A 69 12.72 -3.35 1.44
N SER A 70 11.86 -2.88 0.53
CA SER A 70 12.13 -2.87 -0.91
C SER A 70 13.35 -2.00 -1.25
N PHE A 71 13.52 -0.87 -0.55
CA PHE A 71 14.68 -0.02 -0.72
C PHE A 71 15.98 -0.74 -0.33
N LEU A 72 16.04 -1.36 0.85
CA LEU A 72 17.22 -2.08 1.32
C LEU A 72 17.60 -3.21 0.36
N ALA A 73 16.62 -4.05 -0.04
CA ALA A 73 16.84 -5.14 -0.98
C ALA A 73 17.38 -4.63 -2.33
N ASN A 74 16.83 -3.52 -2.84
CA ASN A 74 17.26 -2.92 -4.10
C ASN A 74 18.67 -2.31 -4.01
N THR A 75 19.05 -1.72 -2.87
CA THR A 75 20.41 -1.18 -2.67
C THR A 75 21.45 -2.28 -2.62
N GLU A 76 21.17 -3.38 -1.91
CA GLU A 76 22.07 -4.54 -1.82
C GLU A 76 22.26 -5.18 -3.20
N LEU A 77 21.18 -5.34 -3.95
CA LEU A 77 21.20 -5.89 -5.31
C LEU A 77 22.05 -5.02 -6.26
N ILE A 78 21.96 -3.70 -6.19
CA ILE A 78 22.80 -2.79 -6.99
C ILE A 78 24.25 -2.84 -6.52
N ALA A 79 24.51 -2.91 -5.22
CA ALA A 79 25.87 -2.98 -4.67
C ALA A 79 26.58 -4.26 -5.14
N ASN A 80 25.92 -5.41 -5.01
CA ASN A 80 26.44 -6.70 -5.47
C ASN A 80 26.68 -6.68 -6.99
N ALA A 81 25.75 -6.12 -7.75
CA ALA A 81 25.93 -5.95 -9.20
C ALA A 81 27.15 -5.09 -9.56
N VAL A 82 27.39 -3.99 -8.84
CA VAL A 82 28.57 -3.14 -9.09
C VAL A 82 29.85 -3.88 -8.71
N GLU A 83 29.86 -4.65 -7.63
CA GLU A 83 31.01 -5.47 -7.22
C GLU A 83 31.31 -6.58 -8.24
N ASP A 84 30.28 -7.28 -8.73
CA ASP A 84 30.38 -8.27 -9.81
C ASP A 84 30.90 -7.64 -11.11
N PHE A 85 30.43 -6.43 -11.43
CA PHE A 85 30.91 -5.71 -12.62
C PHE A 85 32.38 -5.31 -12.49
N VAL A 86 32.79 -4.76 -11.33
CA VAL A 86 34.18 -4.35 -11.07
C VAL A 86 35.15 -5.54 -11.03
N SER A 87 34.70 -6.71 -10.57
CA SER A 87 35.51 -7.92 -10.56
C SER A 87 35.65 -8.59 -11.93
N THR A 88 34.70 -8.36 -12.84
CA THR A 88 34.65 -9.00 -14.16
C THR A 88 35.09 -8.08 -15.31
N PHE A 89 34.88 -6.77 -15.20
CA PHE A 89 35.06 -5.77 -16.28
C PHE A 89 35.93 -4.58 -15.85
N ASP A 90 36.33 -3.74 -16.81
CA ASP A 90 37.11 -2.51 -16.53
C ASP A 90 36.24 -1.49 -15.76
N PRO A 91 36.65 -1.05 -14.55
CA PRO A 91 35.91 -0.08 -13.75
C PRO A 91 35.65 1.27 -14.43
N LYS A 92 36.39 1.59 -15.51
CA LYS A 92 36.28 2.85 -16.24
C LYS A 92 35.24 2.84 -17.36
N ASP A 93 34.70 1.68 -17.73
CA ASP A 93 33.68 1.60 -18.78
C ASP A 93 32.28 1.90 -18.23
N THR A 94 31.95 3.19 -18.22
CA THR A 94 30.67 3.70 -17.72
C THR A 94 29.48 3.30 -18.60
N LYS A 95 29.70 3.00 -19.88
CA LYS A 95 28.63 2.57 -20.80
C LYS A 95 28.26 1.11 -20.56
N ALA A 96 29.26 0.24 -20.44
CA ALA A 96 29.03 -1.17 -20.13
C ALA A 96 28.39 -1.34 -18.74
N LEU A 97 28.78 -0.52 -17.76
CA LEU A 97 28.12 -0.49 -16.45
C LEU A 97 26.64 -0.12 -16.55
N GLN A 98 26.29 0.89 -17.37
CA GLN A 98 24.90 1.31 -17.54
C GLN A 98 24.05 0.20 -18.18
N GLU A 99 24.56 -0.49 -19.20
CA GLU A 99 23.87 -1.61 -19.84
C GLU A 99 23.69 -2.80 -18.89
N TYR A 100 24.74 -3.12 -18.11
CA TYR A 100 24.70 -4.17 -17.11
C TYR A 100 23.65 -3.90 -16.01
N LEU A 101 23.64 -2.68 -15.47
CA LEU A 101 22.66 -2.25 -14.48
C LEU A 101 21.23 -2.18 -15.04
N ALA A 102 21.08 -1.85 -16.33
CA ALA A 102 19.77 -1.88 -17.00
C ALA A 102 19.20 -3.30 -17.11
N GLY A 103 20.05 -4.30 -17.34
CA GLY A 103 19.63 -5.72 -17.32
C GLY A 103 19.11 -6.18 -15.97
N ILE A 104 19.65 -5.62 -14.90
CA ILE A 104 19.36 -5.96 -13.50
C ILE A 104 18.09 -5.27 -12.97
N GLN A 105 17.60 -4.22 -13.64
CA GLN A 105 16.35 -3.53 -13.26
C GLN A 105 15.16 -4.47 -13.12
N LYS A 106 15.10 -5.56 -13.89
CA LYS A 106 14.01 -6.56 -13.83
C LYS A 106 13.95 -7.33 -12.52
N ASN A 107 15.06 -7.38 -11.78
CA ASN A 107 15.17 -8.11 -10.53
C ASN A 107 14.90 -7.21 -9.30
N LYS A 108 14.69 -5.90 -9.52
CA LYS A 108 14.37 -4.97 -8.44
C LYS A 108 12.96 -5.25 -7.93
N LEU A 109 12.80 -5.19 -6.61
CA LEU A 109 11.48 -5.15 -6.00
C LEU A 109 10.77 -3.83 -6.37
N PRO A 110 9.42 -3.87 -6.52
CA PRO A 110 8.65 -2.67 -6.83
C PRO A 110 8.87 -1.62 -5.73
N ALA A 111 9.42 -0.48 -6.13
CA ALA A 111 9.71 0.63 -5.23
C ALA A 111 9.27 1.93 -5.88
N ALA A 112 8.64 2.81 -5.10
CA ALA A 112 8.25 4.12 -5.57
C ALA A 112 9.50 4.93 -5.94
N SER A 113 9.60 5.32 -7.19
CA SER A 113 10.61 6.23 -7.70
C SER A 113 10.24 7.69 -7.43
N TYR A 114 11.19 8.60 -7.65
CA TYR A 114 10.94 10.03 -7.54
C TYR A 114 9.86 10.52 -8.52
N VAL A 115 9.72 9.85 -9.67
CA VAL A 115 8.71 10.16 -10.69
C VAL A 115 7.32 9.90 -10.13
N GLU A 116 7.08 8.69 -9.62
CA GLU A 116 5.79 8.30 -9.02
C GLU A 116 5.47 9.18 -7.79
N GLY A 117 6.48 9.55 -7.00
CA GLY A 117 6.32 10.49 -5.90
C GLY A 117 5.90 11.90 -6.35
N TYR A 118 6.48 12.41 -7.44
CA TYR A 118 6.11 13.69 -8.02
C TYR A 118 4.69 13.65 -8.59
N GLU A 119 4.34 12.62 -9.36
CA GLU A 119 3.00 12.45 -9.92
C GLU A 119 1.93 12.41 -8.82
N ALA A 120 2.20 11.68 -7.73
CA ALA A 120 1.31 11.60 -6.58
C ALA A 120 1.15 12.98 -5.89
N ALA A 121 2.25 13.73 -5.73
CA ALA A 121 2.21 15.06 -5.13
C ALA A 121 1.41 16.06 -5.99
N VAL A 122 1.63 16.06 -7.30
CA VAL A 122 0.88 16.89 -8.26
C VAL A 122 -0.62 16.56 -8.18
N LEU A 123 -0.97 15.28 -8.13
CA LEU A 123 -2.36 14.84 -8.06
C LEU A 123 -3.03 15.27 -6.76
N VAL A 124 -2.34 15.17 -5.61
CA VAL A 124 -2.87 15.63 -4.32
C VAL A 124 -3.07 17.15 -4.32
N ILE A 125 -2.10 17.91 -4.84
CA ILE A 125 -2.19 19.38 -4.90
C ILE A 125 -3.36 19.81 -5.79
N LYS A 126 -3.48 19.23 -6.99
CA LYS A 126 -4.58 19.52 -7.92
C LYS A 126 -5.93 19.02 -7.42
N GLY A 127 -5.96 17.90 -6.70
CA GLY A 127 -7.15 17.41 -6.03
C GLY A 127 -7.64 18.37 -4.95
N ASN A 128 -6.72 18.90 -4.12
CA ASN A 128 -7.06 19.91 -3.11
C ASN A 128 -7.56 21.21 -3.76
N GLU A 129 -6.93 21.64 -4.86
CA GLU A 129 -7.38 22.78 -5.64
C GLU A 129 -8.82 22.60 -6.17
N ALA A 130 -9.16 21.40 -6.65
CA ALA A 130 -10.50 21.08 -7.14
C ALA A 130 -11.55 21.14 -6.03
N VAL A 131 -11.22 20.60 -4.85
CA VAL A 131 -12.09 20.62 -3.67
C VAL A 131 -12.33 22.05 -3.19
N ALA A 132 -11.28 22.86 -3.09
CA ALA A 132 -11.38 24.25 -2.67
C ALA A 132 -12.24 25.09 -3.63
N LYS A 133 -12.11 24.85 -4.94
CA LYS A 133 -12.87 25.58 -5.98
C LYS A 133 -14.26 25.00 -6.24
N LYS A 134 -14.57 23.80 -5.74
CA LYS A 134 -15.80 23.03 -6.06
C LYS A 134 -16.02 22.86 -7.58
N THR A 135 -14.93 22.75 -8.32
CA THR A 135 -14.93 22.63 -9.79
C THR A 135 -14.10 21.46 -10.24
N THR A 136 -14.53 20.78 -11.30
CA THR A 136 -13.72 19.74 -11.95
C THR A 136 -12.53 20.39 -12.66
N LEU A 137 -11.31 20.03 -12.24
CA LEU A 137 -10.08 20.42 -12.92
C LEU A 137 -9.67 19.34 -13.92
N LYS A 138 -9.29 19.76 -15.13
CA LYS A 138 -8.61 18.87 -16.09
C LYS A 138 -7.13 18.86 -15.73
N LEU A 139 -6.54 17.67 -15.64
CA LEU A 139 -5.11 17.51 -15.43
C LEU A 139 -4.43 17.54 -16.80
N ASP A 140 -3.65 18.60 -17.04
CA ASP A 140 -2.85 18.70 -18.26
C ASP A 140 -1.63 17.78 -18.16
N LYS A 141 -1.28 17.14 -19.28
CA LYS A 141 -0.18 16.16 -19.34
C LYS A 141 1.18 16.78 -19.04
N GLU A 142 1.34 18.06 -19.35
CA GLU A 142 2.55 18.85 -19.07
C GLU A 142 2.91 18.89 -17.58
N LEU A 143 1.93 18.69 -16.69
CA LEU A 143 2.16 18.67 -15.25
C LEU A 143 2.96 17.44 -14.78
N PHE A 144 3.09 16.42 -15.63
CA PHE A 144 3.74 15.14 -15.33
C PHE A 144 5.02 14.89 -16.14
N GLU A 145 5.45 15.85 -16.98
CA GLU A 145 6.71 15.74 -17.73
C GLU A 145 7.87 16.29 -16.87
N ILE A 146 8.85 15.43 -16.55
CA ILE A 146 10.06 15.72 -15.76
C ILE A 146 11.31 15.30 -16.54
#